data_AF-A0A352Y346-F1
#
_entry.id   AF-A0A352Y346-F1
#
_cell.length_a   1.000
_cell.length_b   1.000
_cell.length_c   1.000
_cell.angle_alpha   90.00
_cell.angle_beta   90.00
_cell.angle_gamma   90.00
#
_symmetry.space_group_name_H-M   'P 1'
#
loop_
_entity.id
_entity.type
_entity.pdbx_description
1 polymer ?
#
loop_
_entity_poly.entity_id
_entity_poly.type
_entity_poly.pdbx_seq_one_letter_code
_entity_poly.pdbx_strand_id
1 'polypeptide(L)'
;MRYSSILDTIGNTPLVELKSFSPRPDVHIFAKLEGANPSGSIKDRIAKKMIEEAEASGKLTTDSILIEPTSGNTGIALAMIARVKGYSFTAVMPDNVTRERRQMLELYGAHIIYSDGKQGSNGAVRLAKELAQSDERYFMLYQYGNEANPRAHYEGTAQEIIDDLPDLDVFVAGLGTG
;
A
#
# COMPACT_ATOMS: atom_id res chain seq x y z
N MET A 1 -14.81 4.22 19.06
CA MET A 1 -14.08 2.93 19.02
C MET A 1 -12.69 3.14 19.63
N ARG A 2 -12.12 2.12 20.27
CA ARG A 2 -10.77 2.17 20.85
C ARG A 2 -9.93 1.09 20.17
N TYR A 3 -8.74 1.47 19.70
CA TYR A 3 -7.81 0.58 19.01
C TYR A 3 -6.50 0.47 19.78
N SER A 4 -5.81 -0.66 19.65
CA SER A 4 -4.54 -0.93 20.33
C SER A 4 -3.34 -0.59 19.45
N SER A 5 -3.52 -0.60 18.13
CA SER A 5 -2.54 -0.21 17.13
C SER A 5 -3.17 0.67 16.05
N ILE A 6 -2.36 1.53 15.43
CA ILE A 6 -2.76 2.26 14.22
C ILE A 6 -3.08 1.30 13.06
N LEU A 7 -2.49 0.10 13.07
CA LEU A 7 -2.77 -0.93 12.06
C LEU A 7 -4.20 -1.48 12.17
N ASP A 8 -4.83 -1.36 13.34
CA ASP A 8 -6.21 -1.80 13.56
C ASP A 8 -7.23 -0.80 12.99
N THR A 9 -6.78 0.40 12.61
CA THR A 9 -7.61 1.43 11.98
C THR A 9 -7.50 1.42 10.45
N ILE A 10 -6.79 0.44 9.88
CA ILE A 10 -6.74 0.24 8.42
C ILE A 10 -8.04 -0.42 7.99
N GLY A 11 -8.71 0.16 7.01
CA GLY A 11 -10.02 -0.26 6.52
C GLY A 11 -11.19 0.38 7.24
N ASN A 12 -12.38 -0.20 7.06
CA ASN A 12 -13.67 0.35 7.50
C ASN A 12 -13.84 1.83 7.12
N THR A 13 -13.50 2.15 5.87
CA THR A 13 -13.48 3.53 5.38
C THR A 13 -14.89 3.99 5.03
N PRO A 14 -15.20 5.30 5.12
CA PRO A 14 -16.53 5.79 4.82
C PRO A 14 -16.93 5.55 3.36
N LEU A 15 -18.17 5.11 3.13
CA LEU A 15 -18.84 5.17 1.84
C LEU A 15 -19.74 6.40 1.81
N VAL A 16 -19.55 7.29 0.84
CA VAL A 16 -20.25 8.58 0.78
C VAL A 16 -20.98 8.75 -0.53
N GLU A 17 -22.28 9.05 -0.47
CA GLU A 17 -23.10 9.36 -1.64
C GLU A 17 -22.72 10.74 -2.21
N LEU A 18 -22.44 10.77 -3.52
CA LEU A 18 -22.12 11.97 -4.28
C LEU A 18 -23.37 12.55 -4.96
N LYS A 19 -24.33 13.04 -4.17
CA LYS A 19 -25.65 13.51 -4.65
C LYS A 19 -25.59 14.50 -5.82
N SER A 20 -24.60 15.39 -5.82
CA SER A 20 -24.43 16.42 -6.86
C SER A 20 -23.81 15.91 -8.16
N PHE A 21 -23.30 14.67 -8.20
CA PHE A 21 -22.62 14.09 -9.36
C PHE A 21 -23.53 13.19 -10.19
N SER A 22 -24.71 12.83 -9.67
CA SER A 22 -25.59 11.95 -10.40
C SER A 22 -26.16 12.64 -11.65
N PRO A 23 -26.04 12.03 -12.84
CA PRO A 23 -26.60 12.58 -14.07
C PRO A 23 -28.13 12.42 -14.14
N ARG A 24 -28.72 11.58 -13.29
CA ARG A 24 -30.17 11.28 -13.28
C ARG A 24 -30.70 11.02 -11.87
N PRO A 25 -31.96 11.35 -11.56
CA PRO A 25 -32.54 11.17 -10.22
C PRO A 25 -32.54 9.73 -9.69
N ASP A 26 -32.53 8.74 -10.58
CA ASP A 26 -32.58 7.31 -10.29
C ASP A 26 -31.21 6.63 -10.25
N VAL A 27 -30.13 7.39 -10.46
CA VAL A 27 -28.75 6.87 -10.41
C VAL A 27 -28.11 7.38 -9.13
N HIS A 28 -27.52 6.50 -8.33
CA HIS A 28 -26.78 6.86 -7.13
C HIS A 28 -25.30 6.56 -7.34
N ILE A 29 -24.44 7.54 -7.04
CA ILE A 29 -22.98 7.38 -7.14
C ILE A 29 -22.42 7.47 -5.73
N PHE A 30 -21.64 6.47 -5.34
CA PHE A 30 -20.99 6.42 -4.04
C PHE A 30 -19.47 6.40 -4.21
N ALA A 31 -18.76 7.05 -3.29
CA ALA A 31 -17.31 7.04 -3.21
C ALA A 31 -16.85 6.37 -1.90
N LYS A 32 -16.08 5.29 -2.01
CA LYS A 32 -15.39 4.65 -0.88
C LYS A 32 -14.12 5.45 -0.58
N LEU A 33 -14.08 6.16 0.54
CA LEU A 33 -13.05 7.15 0.86
C LEU A 33 -11.77 6.51 1.42
N GLU A 34 -11.04 5.78 0.58
CA GLU A 34 -9.81 5.09 0.96
C GLU A 34 -8.64 6.00 1.37
N GLY A 35 -8.77 7.31 1.17
CA GLY A 35 -7.86 8.31 1.74
C GLY A 35 -7.98 8.44 3.26
N ALA A 36 -9.02 7.86 3.89
CA ALA A 36 -9.21 7.85 5.33
C ALA A 36 -8.34 6.80 6.06
N ASN A 37 -7.61 5.94 5.33
CA ASN A 37 -6.64 5.04 5.92
C ASN A 37 -5.47 5.84 6.55
N PRO A 38 -4.75 5.30 7.56
CA PRO A 38 -3.72 6.02 8.32
C PRO A 38 -2.61 6.69 7.52
N SER A 39 -2.10 6.06 6.45
CA SER A 39 -1.09 6.67 5.57
C SER A 39 -1.68 7.59 4.50
N GLY A 40 -3.01 7.69 4.44
CA GLY A 40 -3.76 8.50 3.49
C GLY A 40 -4.09 7.79 2.17
N SER A 41 -4.03 6.46 2.11
CA SER A 41 -4.35 5.75 0.86
C SER A 41 -4.82 4.30 1.03
N ILE A 42 -5.43 3.78 -0.02
CA ILE A 42 -5.82 2.36 -0.17
C ILE A 42 -4.65 1.38 0.00
N LYS A 43 -3.39 1.85 -0.15
CA LYS A 43 -2.21 0.98 -0.11
C LYS A 43 -1.91 0.42 1.28
N ASP A 44 -2.50 0.99 2.34
CA ASP A 44 -2.42 0.43 3.69
C ASP A 44 -2.96 -0.99 3.76
N ARG A 45 -4.06 -1.27 3.05
CA ARG A 45 -4.68 -2.61 3.03
C ARG A 45 -3.73 -3.65 2.47
N ILE A 46 -3.17 -3.37 1.30
CA ILE A 46 -2.31 -4.33 0.60
C ILE A 46 -0.98 -4.51 1.31
N ALA A 47 -0.42 -3.41 1.87
CA ALA A 47 0.84 -3.45 2.59
C ALA A 47 0.70 -4.28 3.88
N LYS A 48 -0.40 -4.08 4.63
CA LYS A 48 -0.73 -4.88 5.81
C LYS A 48 -0.87 -6.36 5.45
N LYS A 49 -1.68 -6.68 4.44
CA LYS A 49 -1.94 -8.06 4.02
C LYS A 49 -0.68 -8.78 3.54
N MET A 50 0.12 -8.13 2.70
CA MET A 50 1.39 -8.69 2.20
C MET A 50 2.37 -9.00 3.35
N ILE A 51 2.50 -8.09 4.32
CA ILE A 51 3.38 -8.30 5.49
C ILE A 51 2.85 -9.45 6.35
N GLU A 52 1.55 -9.45 6.69
CA GLU A 52 0.95 -10.49 7.54
C GLU A 52 1.05 -11.88 6.93
N GLU A 53 0.91 -12.00 5.61
CA GLU A 53 1.11 -13.29 4.93
C GLU A 53 2.57 -13.73 4.87
N ALA A 54 3.49 -12.78 4.71
CA ALA A 54 4.92 -13.07 4.75
C ALA A 54 5.37 -13.50 6.16
N GLU A 55 4.81 -12.89 7.21
CA GLU A 55 4.96 -13.29 8.61
C GLU A 55 4.38 -14.70 8.84
N ALA A 56 3.13 -14.94 8.44
CA ALA A 56 2.44 -16.21 8.64
C ALA A 56 3.10 -17.39 7.90
N SER A 57 3.73 -17.13 6.75
CA SER A 57 4.49 -18.14 6.00
C SER A 57 5.92 -18.35 6.53
N GLY A 58 6.37 -17.56 7.52
CA GLY A 58 7.73 -17.61 8.07
C GLY A 58 8.81 -17.07 7.14
N LYS A 59 8.44 -16.45 6.01
CA LYS A 59 9.39 -15.88 5.05
C LYS A 59 9.92 -14.52 5.49
N LEU A 60 9.10 -13.74 6.20
CA LEU A 60 9.51 -12.49 6.82
C LEU A 60 9.85 -12.73 8.29
N THR A 61 11.10 -12.45 8.65
CA THR A 61 11.63 -12.65 10.00
C THR A 61 12.14 -11.33 10.57
N THR A 62 12.47 -11.29 11.86
CA THR A 62 13.02 -10.09 12.51
C THR A 62 14.38 -9.65 11.94
N ASP A 63 15.11 -10.57 11.30
CA ASP A 63 16.39 -10.27 10.65
C ASP A 63 16.22 -9.77 9.21
N SER A 64 14.99 -9.80 8.68
CA SER A 64 14.67 -9.34 7.34
C SER A 64 14.60 -7.80 7.26
N ILE A 65 15.03 -7.28 6.12
CA ILE A 65 14.90 -5.88 5.73
C ILE A 65 13.91 -5.83 4.58
N LEU A 66 12.74 -5.24 4.79
CA LEU A 66 11.76 -5.06 3.72
C LEU A 66 12.33 -4.12 2.66
N ILE A 67 12.22 -4.48 1.38
CA ILE A 67 12.68 -3.62 0.27
C ILE A 67 11.62 -3.52 -0.83
N GLU A 68 11.36 -2.31 -1.33
CA GLU A 68 10.45 -2.10 -2.46
C GLU A 68 10.90 -0.95 -3.37
N PRO A 69 10.85 -1.11 -4.70
CA PRO A 69 11.02 0.00 -5.64
C PRO A 69 9.80 0.93 -5.68
N THR A 70 9.76 1.93 -4.79
CA THR A 70 8.63 2.86 -4.72
C THR A 70 8.99 4.19 -4.05
N SER A 71 8.35 5.26 -4.51
CA SER A 71 8.32 6.58 -3.87
C SER A 71 6.89 7.06 -3.60
N GLY A 72 5.91 6.17 -3.78
CA GLY A 72 4.49 6.49 -3.69
C GLY A 72 3.81 5.87 -2.48
N ASN A 73 2.49 5.80 -2.57
CA ASN A 73 1.61 5.33 -1.50
C ASN A 73 1.99 3.96 -0.93
N THR A 74 2.42 3.00 -1.75
CA THR A 74 2.86 1.68 -1.26
C THR A 74 4.07 1.79 -0.36
N GLY A 75 5.04 2.66 -0.69
CA GLY A 75 6.23 2.85 0.13
C GLY A 75 5.88 3.48 1.48
N ILE A 76 5.01 4.50 1.47
CA ILE A 76 4.57 5.18 2.69
C ILE A 76 3.83 4.21 3.61
N ALA A 77 2.90 3.42 3.05
CA ALA A 77 2.19 2.37 3.78
C ALA A 77 3.15 1.33 4.38
N LEU A 78 4.08 0.81 3.58
CA LEU A 78 5.06 -0.18 4.05
C LEU A 78 6.00 0.40 5.11
N ALA A 79 6.48 1.62 4.95
CA ALA A 79 7.34 2.28 5.93
C ALA A 79 6.63 2.41 7.30
N MET A 80 5.38 2.89 7.28
CA MET A 80 4.56 3.05 8.47
C MET A 80 4.29 1.71 9.16
N ILE A 81 3.89 0.68 8.39
CA ILE A 81 3.59 -0.66 8.94
C ILE A 81 4.86 -1.36 9.45
N ALA A 82 5.95 -1.29 8.69
CA ALA A 82 7.25 -1.84 9.09
C ALA A 82 7.72 -1.22 10.40
N ARG A 83 7.61 0.12 10.54
CA ARG A 83 7.99 0.83 11.76
C ARG A 83 7.18 0.37 12.96
N VAL A 84 5.87 0.18 12.81
CA VAL A 84 4.99 -0.28 13.89
C VAL A 84 5.27 -1.75 14.27
N LYS A 85 5.58 -2.61 13.30
CA LYS A 85 5.90 -4.03 13.52
C LYS A 85 7.36 -4.29 13.90
N GLY A 86 8.24 -3.29 13.84
CA GLY A 86 9.64 -3.40 14.21
C GLY A 86 10.58 -3.88 13.09
N TYR A 87 10.14 -3.84 11.83
CA TYR A 87 10.98 -4.16 10.67
C TYR A 87 11.75 -2.93 10.18
N SER A 88 12.94 -3.19 9.63
CA SER A 88 13.63 -2.19 8.80
C SER A 88 12.99 -2.17 7.41
N PHE A 89 12.84 -0.98 6.84
CA PHE A 89 12.31 -0.80 5.50
C PHE A 89 13.23 0.07 4.65
N THR A 90 13.51 -0.40 3.44
CA THR A 90 14.31 0.28 2.42
C THR A 90 13.45 0.58 1.20
N ALA A 91 13.26 1.87 0.89
CA ALA A 91 12.63 2.31 -0.33
C ALA A 91 13.70 2.57 -1.40
N VAL A 92 13.53 1.97 -2.59
CA VAL A 92 14.39 2.24 -3.75
C VAL A 92 13.65 3.17 -4.70
N MET A 93 14.24 4.32 -5.02
CA MET A 93 13.59 5.31 -5.90
C MET A 93 14.60 6.10 -6.73
N PRO A 94 14.18 6.69 -7.86
CA PRO A 94 15.03 7.59 -8.64
C PRO A 94 15.45 8.83 -7.83
N ASP A 95 16.67 9.33 -8.01
CA ASP A 95 17.17 10.54 -7.33
C ASP A 95 16.46 11.86 -7.74
N ASN A 96 15.71 11.83 -8.84
CA ASN A 96 14.95 12.96 -9.37
C ASN A 96 13.48 13.03 -8.90
N VAL A 97 13.09 12.22 -7.90
CA VAL A 97 11.75 12.32 -7.29
C VAL A 97 11.61 13.58 -6.42
N THR A 98 10.39 14.08 -6.28
CA THR A 98 10.11 15.30 -5.50
C THR A 98 10.46 15.11 -4.01
N ARG A 99 10.73 16.21 -3.32
CA ARG A 99 11.13 16.19 -1.91
C ARG A 99 10.00 15.67 -1.01
N GLU A 100 8.76 16.03 -1.31
CA GLU A 100 7.57 15.69 -0.52
C GLU A 100 7.37 14.17 -0.44
N ARG A 101 7.65 13.46 -1.55
CA ARG A 101 7.56 12.00 -1.60
C ARG A 101 8.60 11.31 -0.70
N ARG A 102 9.76 11.93 -0.52
CA ARG A 102 10.85 11.41 0.33
C ARG A 102 10.61 11.70 1.80
N GLN A 103 10.10 12.89 2.12
CA GLN A 103 9.86 13.32 3.49
C GLN A 103 8.91 12.39 4.26
N MET A 104 7.86 11.88 3.60
CA MET A 104 6.93 10.95 4.25
C MET A 104 7.60 9.59 4.56
N LEU A 105 8.48 9.11 3.69
CA LEU A 105 9.22 7.87 3.91
C LEU A 105 10.24 8.03 5.05
N GLU A 106 11.00 9.13 5.03
CA GLU A 106 11.95 9.48 6.08
C GLU A 106 11.26 9.66 7.44
N LEU A 107 10.08 10.28 7.48
CA LEU A 107 9.28 10.45 8.70
C LEU A 107 8.93 9.11 9.35
N TYR A 108 8.62 8.08 8.55
CA TYR A 108 8.38 6.73 9.04
C TYR A 108 9.65 5.90 9.27
N GLY A 109 10.83 6.50 9.08
CA GLY A 109 12.12 5.87 9.33
C GLY A 109 12.59 4.92 8.22
N ALA A 110 12.07 5.08 7.00
CA ALA A 110 12.55 4.31 5.86
C ALA A 110 13.99 4.72 5.50
N HIS A 111 14.83 3.74 5.19
CA HIS A 111 16.09 3.97 4.50
C HIS A 111 15.82 4.19 3.01
N ILE A 112 16.46 5.19 2.39
CA ILE A 112 16.26 5.48 0.97
C ILE A 112 17.53 5.12 0.21
N ILE A 113 17.39 4.28 -0.81
CA ILE A 113 18.44 4.02 -1.81
C ILE A 113 18.03 4.66 -3.12
N TYR A 114 18.92 5.47 -3.67
CA TYR A 114 18.67 6.17 -4.92
C TYR A 114 19.20 5.37 -6.13
N SER A 115 18.35 5.21 -7.14
CA SER A 115 18.76 4.79 -8.48
C SER A 115 18.98 6.01 -9.39
N ASP A 116 19.67 5.81 -10.52
CA ASP A 116 19.84 6.85 -11.55
C ASP A 116 18.49 7.38 -12.06
N GLY A 117 18.25 8.68 -11.85
CA GLY A 117 17.05 9.40 -12.28
C GLY A 117 16.71 9.25 -13.76
N LYS A 118 17.71 9.08 -14.63
CA LYS A 118 17.52 8.91 -16.08
C LYS A 118 16.82 7.60 -16.44
N GLN A 119 16.89 6.61 -15.55
CA GLN A 119 16.31 5.28 -15.77
C GLN A 119 14.89 5.17 -15.22
N GLY A 120 14.41 6.22 -14.53
CA GLY A 120 13.07 6.29 -13.94
C GLY A 120 12.74 5.09 -13.07
N SER A 121 11.46 4.75 -13.00
CA SER A 121 10.98 3.64 -12.16
C SER A 121 11.57 2.28 -12.55
N ASN A 122 11.87 2.06 -13.83
CA ASN A 122 12.50 0.82 -14.29
C ASN A 122 13.91 0.64 -13.72
N GLY A 123 14.66 1.74 -13.56
CA GLY A 123 15.96 1.72 -12.87
C GLY A 123 15.83 1.33 -11.40
N ALA A 124 14.86 1.92 -10.69
CA ALA A 124 14.60 1.60 -9.29
C ALA A 124 14.18 0.13 -9.10
N VAL A 125 13.30 -0.39 -9.96
CA VAL A 125 12.90 -1.81 -9.94
C VAL A 125 14.07 -2.74 -10.15
N ARG A 126 14.95 -2.43 -11.11
CA ARG A 126 16.15 -3.24 -11.37
C ARG A 126 17.08 -3.26 -10.16
N LEU A 127 17.40 -2.08 -9.63
CA LEU A 127 18.28 -1.94 -8.46
C LEU A 127 17.71 -2.66 -7.23
N ALA A 128 16.41 -2.55 -6.96
CA ALA A 128 15.78 -3.25 -5.85
C ALA A 128 15.89 -4.78 -5.99
N LYS A 129 15.75 -5.31 -7.21
CA LYS A 129 15.95 -6.75 -7.49
C LYS A 129 17.40 -7.17 -7.30
N GLU A 130 18.35 -6.38 -7.78
CA GLU A 130 19.79 -6.63 -7.60
C GLU A 130 20.18 -6.64 -6.11
N LEU A 131 19.64 -5.71 -5.32
CA LEU A 131 19.83 -5.67 -3.87
C LEU A 131 19.23 -6.91 -3.19
N ALA A 132 17.98 -7.26 -3.52
CA ALA A 132 17.33 -8.45 -2.98
C ALA A 132 18.04 -9.77 -3.35
N GLN A 133 18.80 -9.79 -4.46
CA GLN A 133 19.59 -10.95 -4.86
C GLN A 133 20.99 -10.98 -4.23
N SER A 134 21.52 -9.84 -3.81
CA SER A 134 22.90 -9.73 -3.29
C SER A 134 23.00 -9.86 -1.77
N ASP A 135 21.89 -9.68 -1.05
CA ASP A 135 21.83 -9.84 0.41
C ASP A 135 20.53 -10.53 0.80
N GLU A 136 20.64 -11.74 1.35
CA GLU A 136 19.51 -12.59 1.74
C GLU A 136 18.63 -11.97 2.83
N ARG A 137 19.12 -10.94 3.54
CA ARG A 137 18.30 -10.20 4.51
C ARG A 137 17.21 -9.39 3.81
N TYR A 138 17.42 -8.97 2.57
CA TYR A 138 16.42 -8.19 1.85
C TYR A 138 15.23 -9.05 1.43
N PHE A 139 14.04 -8.66 1.89
CA PHE A 139 12.80 -9.31 1.55
C PHE A 139 11.90 -8.37 0.74
N MET A 140 11.73 -8.68 -0.54
CA MET A 140 10.85 -7.91 -1.44
C MET A 140 9.46 -8.54 -1.50
N LEU A 141 8.43 -7.80 -1.07
CA LEU A 141 7.04 -8.29 -1.09
C LEU A 141 6.49 -8.42 -2.51
N TYR A 142 6.95 -7.56 -3.41
CA TYR A 142 6.63 -7.50 -4.83
C TYR A 142 5.13 -7.35 -5.13
N GLN A 143 4.59 -6.16 -4.88
CA GLN A 143 3.15 -5.87 -5.01
C GLN A 143 2.52 -6.23 -6.38
N TYR A 144 3.31 -6.27 -7.45
CA TYR A 144 2.84 -6.59 -8.80
C TYR A 144 2.58 -8.08 -9.05
N GLY A 145 3.11 -8.96 -8.21
CA GLY A 145 2.97 -10.42 -8.37
C GLY A 145 2.62 -11.13 -7.07
N ASN A 146 2.24 -10.41 -6.03
CA ASN A 146 1.89 -10.97 -4.74
C ASN A 146 0.37 -11.07 -4.61
N GLU A 147 -0.17 -12.30 -4.55
CA GLU A 147 -1.59 -12.59 -4.43
C GLU A 147 -2.25 -11.98 -3.17
N ALA A 148 -1.46 -11.65 -2.15
CA ALA A 148 -1.94 -10.90 -0.98
C ALA A 148 -2.52 -9.52 -1.38
N ASN A 149 -2.05 -8.93 -2.47
CA ASN A 149 -2.52 -7.63 -2.95
C ASN A 149 -4.00 -7.67 -3.39
N PRO A 150 -4.40 -8.45 -4.42
CA PRO A 150 -5.82 -8.57 -4.76
C PRO A 150 -6.64 -9.17 -3.61
N ARG A 151 -6.06 -10.11 -2.84
CA ARG A 151 -6.75 -10.71 -1.70
C ARG A 151 -7.11 -9.70 -0.59
N ALA A 152 -6.28 -8.70 -0.34
CA ALA A 152 -6.58 -7.63 0.61
C ALA A 152 -7.86 -6.86 0.24
N HIS A 153 -8.12 -6.71 -1.06
CA HIS A 153 -9.34 -6.07 -1.56
C HIS A 153 -10.53 -7.02 -1.56
N TYR A 154 -10.32 -8.28 -1.92
CA TYR A 154 -11.37 -9.30 -1.89
C TYR A 154 -11.92 -9.52 -0.47
N GLU A 155 -11.05 -9.67 0.52
CA GLU A 155 -11.44 -9.95 1.91
C GLU A 155 -11.76 -8.70 2.72
N GLY A 156 -11.39 -7.51 2.23
CA GLY A 156 -11.56 -6.25 2.94
C GLY A 156 -12.45 -5.28 2.18
N THR A 157 -11.89 -4.61 1.17
CA THR A 157 -12.58 -3.54 0.42
C THR A 157 -13.93 -3.99 -0.15
N ALA A 158 -14.00 -5.18 -0.76
CA ALA A 158 -15.21 -5.71 -1.34
C ALA A 158 -16.27 -6.03 -0.27
N GLN A 159 -15.86 -6.67 0.83
CA GLN A 159 -16.77 -6.99 1.92
C GLN A 159 -17.37 -5.73 2.54
N GLU A 160 -16.56 -4.71 2.81
CA GLU A 160 -17.05 -3.44 3.33
C GLU A 160 -18.03 -2.75 2.37
N ILE A 161 -17.79 -2.80 1.06
CA ILE A 161 -18.72 -2.22 0.08
C ILE A 161 -20.02 -3.01 0.03
N ILE A 162 -19.98 -4.34 0.07
CA ILE A 162 -21.18 -5.20 0.07
C ILE A 162 -22.00 -4.98 1.33
N ASP A 163 -21.35 -4.83 2.49
CA ASP A 163 -22.02 -4.58 3.76
C ASP A 163 -22.68 -3.19 3.78
N ASP A 164 -22.01 -2.17 3.23
CA ASP A 164 -22.49 -0.78 3.18
C ASP A 164 -23.54 -0.54 2.07
N LEU A 165 -23.47 -1.28 0.95
CA LEU A 165 -24.28 -1.09 -0.26
C LEU A 165 -24.60 -2.45 -0.91
N PRO A 166 -25.51 -3.24 -0.32
CA PRO A 166 -25.80 -4.62 -0.75
C PRO A 166 -26.49 -4.72 -2.11
N ASP A 167 -27.05 -3.63 -2.62
CA ASP A 167 -27.76 -3.48 -3.90
C ASP A 167 -26.89 -2.83 -4.98
N LEU A 168 -25.55 -2.91 -4.86
CA LEU A 168 -24.60 -2.40 -5.86
C LEU A 168 -24.81 -3.01 -7.25
N ASP A 169 -25.16 -2.18 -8.24
CA ASP A 169 -25.27 -2.61 -9.65
C ASP A 169 -23.92 -2.61 -10.39
N VAL A 170 -23.09 -1.58 -10.16
CA VAL A 170 -21.88 -1.31 -10.96
C VAL A 170 -20.72 -0.85 -10.07
N PHE A 171 -19.59 -1.54 -10.16
CA PHE A 171 -18.33 -1.15 -9.52
C PHE A 171 -17.37 -0.51 -10.53
N VAL A 172 -16.78 0.63 -10.16
CA VAL A 172 -15.78 1.33 -10.99
C VAL A 172 -14.56 1.65 -10.13
N ALA A 173 -13.37 1.27 -10.61
CA ALA A 173 -12.11 1.56 -9.96
C ALA A 173 -11.01 1.89 -10.99
N GLY A 174 -10.00 2.63 -10.56
CA GLY A 174 -8.79 2.84 -11.36
C GLY A 174 -7.91 1.59 -11.37
N LEU A 175 -7.29 1.29 -12.52
CA LEU A 175 -6.38 0.16 -12.70
C LEU A 175 -4.93 0.60 -12.45
N GLY A 176 -4.22 -0.10 -11.56
CA GLY A 176 -2.81 0.18 -11.25
C GLY A 176 -1.99 -1.10 -11.20
N THR A 177 -1.63 -1.52 -9.98
CA THR A 177 -0.97 -2.81 -9.71
C THR A 177 -1.93 -4.00 -9.76
N GLY A 178 -3.23 -3.71 -9.83
CA GLY A 178 -4.39 -4.57 -9.84
C GLY A 178 -5.60 -3.73 -10.21
#